data_AF-A0AAU4FB29-F1
#
_entry.id   AF-A0AAU4FB29-F1
#
_cell.length_a   1.000
_cell.length_b   1.000
_cell.length_c   1.000
_cell.angle_alpha   90.00
_cell.angle_beta   90.00
_cell.angle_gamma   90.00
#
_symmetry.space_group_name_H-M   'P 1'
#
loop_
_entity.id
_entity.type
_entity.pdbx_description
1 polymer ?
#
loop_
_entity_poly.entity_id
_entity_poly.type
_entity_poly.pdbx_seq_one_letter_code
_entity_poly.pdbx_strand_id
1 'polypeptide(L)'
;MTRHWPDRVRWILLAVAVVVLVAFLLVQKQSTQVSYGQAPAGADPIPEGSAGELSGATIPSTEQLTAMVKAAPVVRLPGSIATWDDQAVKAAAGSAGARILVAPPGLKKDDSARLRDVDDATVRVIGTEVSGGVLQASADRAGEWIRQFATGDVTESLTTLVAHLNHQPDAPDQPALARRDPTAGELTTATAALQSTGRFIAPGATMKDVPASTAAFPGAQPLYVALPQQPAGQPLIHYGPALAKEFPGRPIVAVYGSWVEYDGPSAAAFADVATASFYGQFGDRLSEYAYPQRNVLGAWLDRVTAIRYAGLFDRPLPYVPFDPVRVALPALPWLFAACAVGFLALSARKVLRPGRPGTGVGVPARLAGLTALAVEISGLTGGASDASLTRGITQLTAAREAFDQKLPDKHVHGLLDAAESDLDTTAELLGRADYRPAAFLQGRLA
;
A
#
# COMPACT_ATOMS: atom_id res chain seq x y z
N MET A 1 16.31 -39.67 21.13
CA MET A 1 16.09 -38.30 20.60
C MET A 1 17.18 -37.42 21.20
N THR A 2 18.25 -37.02 20.50
CA THR A 2 18.43 -35.65 19.95
C THR A 2 19.73 -35.52 19.11
N ARG A 3 20.15 -36.53 18.34
CA ARG A 3 21.36 -36.41 17.48
C ARG A 3 21.16 -35.59 16.19
N HIS A 4 19.92 -35.36 15.75
CA HIS A 4 19.60 -34.61 14.52
C HIS A 4 19.34 -33.12 14.72
N TRP A 5 19.19 -32.66 15.97
CA TRP A 5 18.89 -31.25 16.26
C TRP A 5 20.01 -30.29 15.86
N PRO A 6 21.30 -30.58 16.12
CA PRO A 6 22.39 -29.67 15.74
C PRO A 6 22.55 -29.54 14.22
N ASP A 7 22.30 -30.62 13.47
CA ASP A 7 22.40 -30.62 12.01
C ASP A 7 21.28 -29.83 11.36
N ARG A 8 20.05 -29.93 11.88
CA ARG A 8 18.93 -29.11 11.40
C ARG A 8 19.17 -27.63 11.66
N VAL A 9 19.63 -27.27 12.87
CA VAL A 9 19.94 -25.88 13.22
C VAL A 9 21.04 -25.31 12.32
N ARG A 10 22.06 -26.10 11.97
CA ARG A 10 23.12 -25.69 11.04
C ARG A 10 22.58 -25.33 9.65
N TRP A 11 21.74 -26.20 9.07
CA TRP A 11 21.17 -25.97 7.75
C TRP A 11 20.13 -24.84 7.74
N ILE A 12 19.39 -24.66 8.84
CA ILE A 12 18.48 -23.52 9.02
C ILE A 12 19.26 -22.20 9.07
N LEU A 13 20.36 -22.12 9.82
CA LEU A 13 21.19 -20.90 9.88
C LEU A 13 21.78 -20.55 8.51
N LEU A 14 22.21 -21.54 7.72
CA LEU A 14 22.69 -21.32 6.36
C LEU A 14 21.58 -20.84 5.43
N ALA A 15 20.39 -21.46 5.49
CA ALA A 15 19.23 -21.04 4.71
C ALA A 15 18.82 -19.60 5.04
N VAL A 16 18.79 -19.24 6.32
CA VAL A 16 18.51 -17.87 6.78
C VAL A 16 19.58 -16.90 6.27
N ALA A 17 20.87 -17.25 6.34
CA ALA A 17 21.94 -16.40 5.83
C ALA A 17 21.84 -16.15 4.31
N VAL A 18 21.48 -17.17 3.53
CA VAL A 18 21.26 -17.04 2.08
C VAL A 18 20.04 -16.17 1.79
N VAL A 19 18.94 -16.35 2.51
CA VAL A 19 17.74 -15.51 2.36
C VAL A 19 18.04 -14.05 2.69
N VAL A 20 18.78 -13.80 3.77
CA VAL A 20 19.23 -12.45 4.18
C VAL A 20 20.12 -11.81 3.11
N LEU A 21 21.05 -12.56 2.53
CA LEU A 21 21.93 -12.08 1.46
C LEU A 21 21.15 -11.74 0.18
N VAL A 22 20.24 -12.62 -0.24
CA VAL A 22 19.40 -12.39 -1.43
C VAL A 22 18.49 -11.18 -1.22
N ALA A 23 17.86 -11.06 -0.05
CA ALA A 23 17.05 -9.89 0.30
C ALA A 23 17.90 -8.60 0.28
N PHE A 24 19.11 -8.62 0.83
CA PHE A 24 20.03 -7.47 0.79
C PHE A 24 20.38 -7.06 -0.64
N LEU A 25 20.71 -8.01 -1.51
CA LEU A 25 21.04 -7.73 -2.92
C LEU A 25 19.83 -7.25 -3.74
N LEU A 26 18.64 -7.76 -3.45
CA LEU A 26 17.40 -7.31 -4.10
C LEU A 26 17.00 -5.89 -3.65
N VAL A 27 17.16 -5.58 -2.36
CA VAL A 27 16.92 -4.24 -1.81
C VAL A 27 17.91 -3.22 -2.37
N GLN A 28 19.18 -3.59 -2.59
CA GLN A 28 20.15 -2.70 -3.25
C GLN A 28 19.83 -2.39 -4.72
N LYS A 29 19.06 -3.26 -5.40
CA LYS A 29 18.64 -3.03 -6.79
C LYS A 29 17.37 -2.17 -6.92
N GLN A 30 16.59 -2.00 -5.86
CA GLN A 30 15.44 -1.10 -5.88
C GLN A 30 15.94 0.33 -5.69
N SER A 31 15.86 1.15 -6.74
CA SER A 31 16.03 2.60 -6.62
C SER A 31 15.02 3.13 -5.59
N THR A 32 15.49 4.08 -4.77
CA THR A 32 14.75 4.68 -3.66
C THR A 32 13.49 5.39 -4.14
N GLN A 33 12.39 4.67 -4.28
CA GLN A 33 11.07 5.25 -4.11
C GLN A 33 10.89 5.44 -2.61
N VAL A 34 11.14 6.66 -2.15
CA VAL A 34 10.77 7.11 -0.81
C VAL A 34 9.24 7.00 -0.74
N SER A 35 8.75 5.91 -0.18
CA SER A 35 7.33 5.75 0.12
C SER A 35 7.01 6.68 1.28
N TYR A 36 6.44 7.85 0.95
CA TYR A 36 5.66 8.59 1.93
C TYR A 36 4.61 7.64 2.49
N GLY A 37 4.43 7.60 3.81
CA GLY A 37 3.39 6.78 4.42
C GLY A 37 2.08 7.06 3.71
N GLN A 38 1.52 6.05 3.05
CA GLN A 38 0.26 6.17 2.35
C GLN A 38 -0.79 6.49 3.41
N ALA A 39 -1.48 7.62 3.27
CA ALA A 39 -2.66 7.87 4.09
C ALA A 39 -3.61 6.66 3.92
N PRO A 40 -4.29 6.19 4.97
CA PRO A 40 -5.26 5.12 4.83
C PRO A 40 -6.37 5.58 3.87
N ALA A 41 -6.24 5.22 2.61
CA ALA A 41 -7.26 5.38 1.60
C ALA A 41 -8.06 4.06 1.56
N GLY A 42 -9.39 4.16 1.54
CA GLY A 42 -10.22 3.00 1.23
C GLY A 42 -9.75 2.39 -0.09
N ALA A 43 -9.47 1.09 -0.09
CA ALA A 43 -8.80 0.40 -1.19
C ALA A 43 -9.68 0.21 -2.44
N ASP A 44 -10.97 0.56 -2.37
CA ASP A 44 -11.94 0.26 -3.42
C ASP A 44 -12.47 1.53 -4.11
N PRO A 45 -12.56 1.54 -5.45
CA PRO A 45 -13.25 2.62 -6.16
C PRO A 45 -14.73 2.61 -5.77
N ILE A 46 -15.21 3.74 -5.26
CA ILE A 46 -16.62 3.94 -4.87
C ILE A 46 -17.49 3.84 -6.15
N PRO A 47 -18.40 2.85 -6.26
CA PRO A 47 -19.27 2.71 -7.43
C PRO A 47 -20.16 3.95 -7.64
N GLU A 48 -20.46 4.30 -8.90
CA GLU A 48 -21.39 5.39 -9.23
C GLU A 48 -22.79 5.11 -8.62
N GLY A 49 -23.36 6.14 -8.00
CA GLY A 49 -24.61 6.11 -7.25
C GLY A 49 -24.50 5.66 -5.80
N SER A 50 -23.38 5.04 -5.39
CA SER A 50 -23.22 4.54 -4.03
C SER A 50 -22.90 5.62 -2.99
N ALA A 51 -22.46 6.79 -3.46
CA ALA A 51 -22.21 7.96 -2.62
C ALA A 51 -23.45 8.86 -2.50
N GLY A 52 -24.60 8.50 -3.08
CA GLY A 52 -25.80 9.34 -3.09
C GLY A 52 -25.65 10.58 -3.98
N GLU A 53 -24.78 10.50 -4.97
CA GLU A 53 -24.38 11.56 -5.87
C GLU A 53 -25.33 11.75 -7.07
N LEU A 54 -26.28 10.83 -7.23
CA LEU A 54 -27.32 10.88 -8.25
C LEU A 54 -28.56 11.57 -7.67
N SER A 55 -29.08 12.58 -8.37
CA SER A 55 -30.23 13.38 -7.93
C SER A 55 -31.57 12.66 -8.14
N GLY A 56 -31.59 11.60 -8.96
CA GLY A 56 -32.81 10.91 -9.38
C GLY A 56 -33.66 11.71 -10.37
N ALA A 57 -33.14 12.85 -10.89
CA ALA A 57 -33.82 13.64 -11.88
C ALA A 57 -33.97 12.88 -13.21
N THR A 58 -35.15 13.01 -13.82
CA THR A 58 -35.43 12.47 -15.16
C THR A 58 -35.46 13.60 -16.18
N ILE A 59 -34.78 13.41 -17.31
CA ILE A 59 -34.75 14.39 -18.40
C ILE A 59 -35.59 13.93 -19.61
N PRO A 60 -36.09 14.87 -20.44
CA PRO A 60 -36.78 14.55 -21.70
C PRO A 60 -35.94 13.73 -22.68
N SER A 61 -36.56 13.23 -23.77
CA SER A 61 -35.82 12.55 -24.84
C SER A 61 -34.94 13.52 -25.63
N THR A 62 -33.95 13.00 -26.35
CA THR A 62 -33.05 13.81 -27.18
C THR A 62 -33.83 14.64 -28.22
N GLU A 63 -34.85 14.07 -28.87
CA GLU A 63 -35.66 14.79 -29.86
C GLU A 63 -36.44 15.95 -29.22
N GLN A 64 -36.98 15.74 -28.01
CA GLN A 64 -37.67 16.78 -27.27
C GLN A 64 -36.72 17.91 -26.86
N LEU A 65 -35.54 17.55 -26.36
CA LEU A 65 -34.51 18.53 -26.00
C LEU A 65 -34.04 19.33 -27.21
N THR A 66 -33.80 18.67 -28.34
CA THR A 66 -33.48 19.31 -29.62
C THR A 66 -34.57 20.29 -30.06
N ALA A 67 -35.84 19.91 -29.97
CA ALA A 67 -36.95 20.80 -30.29
C ALA A 67 -37.00 22.02 -29.35
N MET A 68 -36.78 21.82 -28.04
CA MET A 68 -36.73 22.90 -27.06
C MET A 68 -35.57 23.87 -27.34
N VAL A 69 -34.37 23.34 -27.60
CA VAL A 69 -33.17 24.14 -27.89
C VAL A 69 -33.33 24.90 -29.21
N LYS A 70 -34.05 24.37 -30.20
CA LYS A 70 -34.41 25.13 -31.42
C LYS A 70 -35.35 26.28 -31.13
N ALA A 71 -36.35 26.06 -30.27
CA ALA A 71 -37.39 27.03 -29.94
C ALA A 71 -36.90 28.18 -29.05
N ALA A 72 -35.92 27.94 -28.16
CA ALA A 72 -35.40 28.94 -27.23
C ALA A 72 -33.86 28.89 -27.14
N PRO A 73 -33.18 30.04 -27.05
CA PRO A 73 -31.72 30.09 -26.91
C PRO A 73 -31.23 29.54 -25.57
N VAL A 74 -32.07 29.53 -24.53
CA VAL A 74 -31.75 28.96 -23.22
C VAL A 74 -32.85 27.99 -22.82
N VAL A 75 -32.48 26.74 -22.58
CA VAL A 75 -33.37 25.69 -22.08
C VAL A 75 -32.88 25.27 -20.70
N ARG A 76 -33.70 25.46 -19.67
CA ARG A 76 -33.38 25.11 -18.28
C ARG A 76 -34.31 24.00 -17.80
N LEU A 77 -33.75 22.82 -17.50
CA LEU A 77 -34.50 21.67 -17.04
C LEU A 77 -34.83 21.79 -15.53
N PRO A 78 -35.89 21.11 -15.05
CA PRO A 78 -36.20 21.08 -13.63
C PRO A 78 -35.02 20.56 -12.79
N GLY A 79 -34.77 21.21 -11.65
CA GLY A 79 -33.68 20.86 -10.74
C GLY A 79 -32.32 21.46 -11.08
N SER A 80 -32.18 22.20 -12.18
CA SER A 80 -30.94 22.92 -12.49
C SER A 80 -30.57 23.92 -11.39
N ILE A 81 -29.30 23.87 -10.97
CA ILE A 81 -28.75 24.73 -9.90
C ILE A 81 -27.85 25.84 -10.44
N ALA A 82 -27.34 25.72 -11.67
CA ALA A 82 -26.49 26.73 -12.28
C ALA A 82 -27.21 28.08 -12.44
N THR A 83 -26.51 29.14 -12.10
CA THR A 83 -26.92 30.53 -12.27
C THR A 83 -25.82 31.30 -12.98
N TRP A 84 -26.16 32.37 -13.69
CA TRP A 84 -25.18 33.22 -14.35
C TRP A 84 -25.75 34.61 -14.60
N ASP A 85 -24.88 35.57 -14.91
CA ASP A 85 -25.26 36.90 -15.40
C ASP A 85 -25.61 36.85 -16.91
N ASP A 86 -26.90 36.97 -17.22
CA ASP A 86 -27.42 36.98 -18.60
C ASP A 86 -26.81 38.08 -19.47
N GLN A 87 -26.49 39.25 -18.90
CA GLN A 87 -25.91 40.36 -19.66
C GLN A 87 -24.45 40.05 -20.01
N ALA A 88 -23.69 39.51 -19.06
CA ALA A 88 -22.30 39.10 -19.28
C ALA A 88 -22.21 38.01 -20.36
N VAL A 89 -23.08 36.99 -20.29
CA VAL A 89 -23.11 35.91 -21.29
C VAL A 89 -23.53 36.41 -22.67
N LYS A 90 -24.52 37.30 -22.76
CA LYS A 90 -24.91 37.92 -24.04
C LYS A 90 -23.79 38.76 -24.64
N ALA A 91 -23.06 39.51 -23.80
CA ALA A 91 -21.92 40.29 -24.25
C ALA A 91 -20.79 39.38 -24.78
N ALA A 92 -20.46 38.30 -24.06
CA ALA A 92 -19.47 37.30 -24.49
C ALA A 92 -19.89 36.55 -25.77
N ALA A 93 -21.19 36.31 -25.95
CA ALA A 93 -21.72 35.63 -27.13
C ALA A 93 -21.63 36.47 -28.42
N GLY A 94 -21.60 37.80 -28.30
CA GLY A 94 -21.58 38.71 -29.45
C GLY A 94 -22.77 38.48 -30.41
N SER A 95 -22.53 38.69 -31.70
CA SER A 95 -23.57 38.55 -32.75
C SER A 95 -23.89 37.11 -33.14
N ALA A 96 -22.99 36.15 -32.85
CA ALA A 96 -23.21 34.73 -33.14
C ALA A 96 -24.23 34.08 -32.18
N GLY A 97 -24.40 34.66 -30.99
CA GLY A 97 -25.27 34.11 -29.95
C GLY A 97 -24.71 32.82 -29.33
N ALA A 98 -25.47 32.23 -28.41
CA ALA A 98 -25.19 30.93 -27.82
C ALA A 98 -26.50 30.21 -27.52
N ARG A 99 -26.57 28.92 -27.85
CA ARG A 99 -27.68 28.05 -27.42
C ARG A 99 -27.24 27.21 -26.24
N ILE A 100 -27.89 27.40 -25.10
CA ILE A 100 -27.48 26.86 -23.80
C ILE A 100 -28.53 25.88 -23.30
N LEU A 101 -28.12 24.64 -23.05
CA LEU A 101 -28.93 23.60 -22.43
C LEU A 101 -28.45 23.35 -20.99
N VAL A 102 -29.32 23.57 -20.01
CA VAL A 102 -28.99 23.49 -18.59
C VAL A 102 -29.77 22.35 -17.93
N ALA A 103 -29.07 21.49 -17.21
CA ALA A 103 -29.59 20.29 -16.59
C ALA A 103 -29.20 20.21 -15.09
N PRO A 104 -29.97 19.48 -14.26
CA PRO A 104 -29.61 19.24 -12.86
C PRO A 104 -28.30 18.45 -12.73
N PRO A 105 -27.61 18.54 -11.58
CA PRO A 105 -26.48 17.68 -11.27
C PRO A 105 -26.92 16.23 -11.00
N GLY A 106 -25.97 15.31 -11.02
CA GLY A 106 -26.20 13.93 -10.59
C GLY A 106 -27.13 13.14 -11.51
N LEU A 107 -27.05 13.40 -12.81
CA LEU A 107 -27.74 12.60 -13.82
C LEU A 107 -27.10 11.23 -13.94
N LYS A 108 -27.90 10.22 -14.31
CA LYS A 108 -27.37 8.91 -14.66
C LYS A 108 -26.58 9.02 -15.97
N LYS A 109 -25.57 8.16 -16.13
CA LYS A 109 -24.77 8.09 -17.37
C LYS A 109 -25.59 8.14 -18.68
N ASP A 110 -26.67 7.38 -18.78
CA ASP A 110 -27.51 7.35 -19.99
C ASP A 110 -28.24 8.69 -20.21
N ASP A 111 -28.65 9.37 -19.13
CA ASP A 111 -29.28 10.68 -19.21
C ASP A 111 -28.25 11.75 -19.62
N SER A 112 -27.05 11.72 -19.04
CA SER A 112 -25.94 12.59 -19.44
C SER A 112 -25.55 12.39 -20.90
N ALA A 113 -25.57 11.15 -21.41
CA ALA A 113 -25.33 10.85 -22.82
C ALA A 113 -26.39 11.48 -23.73
N ARG A 114 -27.69 11.36 -23.38
CA ARG A 114 -28.77 12.00 -24.15
C ARG A 114 -28.61 13.51 -24.27
N LEU A 115 -28.12 14.20 -23.22
CA LEU A 115 -27.83 15.63 -23.31
C LEU A 115 -26.69 15.93 -24.28
N ARG A 116 -25.65 15.08 -24.30
CA ARG A 116 -24.50 15.23 -25.23
C ARG A 116 -24.95 15.07 -26.69
N ASP A 117 -25.93 14.22 -26.96
CA ASP A 117 -26.47 13.98 -28.31
C ASP A 117 -27.36 15.13 -28.87
N VAL A 118 -27.59 16.21 -28.12
CA VAL A 118 -28.38 17.38 -28.59
C VAL A 118 -27.51 18.34 -29.39
N ASP A 119 -27.28 18.04 -30.67
CA ASP A 119 -26.35 18.79 -31.55
C ASP A 119 -26.63 20.30 -31.66
N ASP A 120 -27.89 20.72 -31.55
CA ASP A 120 -28.27 22.14 -31.66
C ASP A 120 -27.88 22.98 -30.42
N ALA A 121 -27.43 22.36 -29.34
CA ALA A 121 -26.92 23.06 -28.16
C ALA A 121 -25.42 23.37 -28.32
N THR A 122 -25.08 24.67 -28.41
CA THR A 122 -23.70 25.15 -28.45
C THR A 122 -22.99 24.88 -27.13
N VAL A 123 -23.67 25.13 -26.02
CA VAL A 123 -23.15 24.97 -24.66
C VAL A 123 -24.13 24.14 -23.83
N ARG A 124 -23.58 23.27 -23.00
CA ARG A 124 -24.30 22.44 -22.04
C ARG A 124 -23.81 22.79 -20.64
N VAL A 125 -24.74 22.83 -19.69
CA VAL A 125 -24.45 23.03 -18.28
C VAL A 125 -25.10 21.90 -17.48
N ILE A 126 -24.30 20.98 -16.92
CA ILE A 126 -24.80 19.88 -16.09
C ILE A 126 -24.35 20.15 -14.66
N GLY A 127 -25.31 20.39 -13.75
CA GLY A 127 -24.97 20.85 -12.41
C GLY A 127 -24.36 22.24 -12.46
N THR A 128 -23.04 22.34 -12.26
CA THR A 128 -22.23 23.55 -12.50
C THR A 128 -21.07 23.30 -13.47
N GLU A 129 -21.01 22.13 -14.12
CA GLU A 129 -20.06 21.87 -15.20
C GLU A 129 -20.51 22.60 -16.46
N VAL A 130 -19.59 23.30 -17.15
CA VAL A 130 -19.87 24.02 -18.40
C VAL A 130 -19.05 23.43 -19.54
N SER A 131 -19.72 22.86 -20.54
CA SER A 131 -19.08 22.18 -21.66
C SER A 131 -19.69 22.53 -23.03
N GLY A 132 -18.90 22.38 -24.10
CA GLY A 132 -19.29 22.71 -25.47
C GLY A 132 -18.45 21.94 -26.48
N GLY A 133 -19.08 21.01 -27.21
CA GLY A 133 -18.36 20.10 -28.10
C GLY A 133 -17.35 19.24 -27.33
N VAL A 134 -16.08 19.37 -27.68
CA VAL A 134 -14.95 18.69 -26.98
C VAL A 134 -14.31 19.54 -25.89
N LEU A 135 -14.80 20.77 -25.68
CA LEU A 135 -14.24 21.73 -24.74
C LEU A 135 -15.04 21.75 -23.44
N GLN A 136 -14.34 22.03 -22.35
CA GLN A 136 -14.92 22.26 -21.02
C GLN A 136 -14.21 23.47 -20.40
N ALA A 137 -14.99 24.37 -19.81
CA ALA A 137 -14.45 25.45 -19.00
C ALA A 137 -14.56 25.06 -17.52
N SER A 138 -13.45 25.21 -16.80
CA SER A 138 -13.35 24.91 -15.36
C SER A 138 -12.73 26.09 -14.63
N ALA A 139 -13.12 26.25 -13.37
CA ALA A 139 -12.53 27.23 -12.47
C ALA A 139 -11.13 26.79 -12.03
N ASP A 140 -10.17 27.71 -12.02
CA ASP A 140 -8.77 27.43 -11.66
C ASP A 140 -8.28 28.20 -10.41
N ARG A 141 -9.14 29.06 -9.85
CA ARG A 141 -8.83 29.89 -8.68
C ARG A 141 -9.85 29.72 -7.56
N ALA A 142 -9.39 29.97 -6.33
CA ALA A 142 -10.24 29.90 -5.14
C ALA A 142 -11.48 30.82 -5.22
N GLY A 143 -11.33 32.04 -5.75
CA GLY A 143 -12.44 32.97 -5.92
C GLY A 143 -13.56 32.42 -6.82
N GLU A 144 -13.19 31.71 -7.88
CA GLU A 144 -14.11 31.08 -8.82
C GLU A 144 -14.74 29.82 -8.22
N TRP A 145 -13.96 28.98 -7.53
CA TRP A 145 -14.51 27.81 -6.82
C TRP A 145 -15.53 28.20 -5.76
N ILE A 146 -15.30 29.30 -5.03
CA ILE A 146 -16.27 29.83 -4.06
C ILE A 146 -17.59 30.14 -4.76
N ARG A 147 -17.57 30.89 -5.87
CA ARG A 147 -18.80 31.17 -6.64
C ARG A 147 -19.46 29.89 -7.13
N GLN A 148 -18.70 29.05 -7.81
CA GLN A 148 -19.22 27.85 -8.44
C GLN A 148 -19.86 26.90 -7.42
N PHE A 149 -19.18 26.62 -6.31
CA PHE A 149 -19.62 25.60 -5.36
C PHE A 149 -20.45 26.13 -4.18
N ALA A 150 -20.32 27.42 -3.82
CA ALA A 150 -21.15 28.01 -2.76
C ALA A 150 -22.46 28.59 -3.28
N THR A 151 -22.49 29.14 -4.50
CA THR A 151 -23.67 29.83 -5.06
C THR A 151 -24.24 29.18 -6.31
N GLY A 152 -23.48 28.30 -6.97
CA GLY A 152 -23.87 27.74 -8.27
C GLY A 152 -23.68 28.72 -9.43
N ASP A 153 -22.92 29.79 -9.22
CA ASP A 153 -22.63 30.79 -10.25
C ASP A 153 -21.56 30.27 -11.21
N VAL A 154 -21.95 30.08 -12.47
CA VAL A 154 -21.10 29.60 -13.56
C VAL A 154 -20.80 30.69 -14.59
N THR A 155 -21.04 31.97 -14.25
CA THR A 155 -20.88 33.09 -15.18
C THR A 155 -19.53 33.06 -15.86
N GLU A 156 -18.44 32.92 -15.09
CA GLU A 156 -17.07 32.98 -15.61
C GLU A 156 -16.78 31.83 -16.57
N SER A 157 -17.04 30.58 -16.17
CA SER A 157 -16.87 29.41 -17.04
C SER A 157 -17.72 29.51 -18.31
N LEU A 158 -18.94 30.04 -18.20
CA LEU A 158 -19.86 30.21 -19.32
C LEU A 158 -19.40 31.32 -20.27
N THR A 159 -19.00 32.48 -19.76
CA THR A 159 -18.49 33.58 -20.59
C THR A 159 -17.19 33.20 -21.28
N THR A 160 -16.28 32.49 -20.59
CA THR A 160 -15.01 32.02 -21.16
C THR A 160 -15.26 31.03 -22.29
N LEU A 161 -16.11 30.01 -22.07
CA LEU A 161 -16.41 29.03 -23.11
C LEU A 161 -17.12 29.66 -24.32
N VAL A 162 -18.12 30.51 -24.07
CA VAL A 162 -18.88 31.16 -25.14
C VAL A 162 -17.99 32.11 -25.95
N ALA A 163 -17.16 32.93 -25.30
CA ALA A 163 -16.21 33.80 -25.99
C ALA A 163 -15.24 32.98 -26.86
N HIS A 164 -14.70 31.89 -26.31
CA HIS A 164 -13.78 31.00 -27.03
C HIS A 164 -14.43 30.36 -28.26
N LEU A 165 -15.64 29.80 -28.12
CA LEU A 165 -16.39 29.18 -29.22
C LEU A 165 -16.75 30.17 -30.33
N ASN A 166 -16.97 31.44 -29.98
CA ASN A 166 -17.31 32.50 -30.92
C ASN A 166 -16.09 33.34 -31.38
N HIS A 167 -14.87 32.89 -31.07
CA HIS A 167 -13.62 33.59 -31.37
C HIS A 167 -13.61 35.06 -30.94
N GLN A 168 -14.23 35.35 -29.80
CA GLN A 168 -14.21 36.66 -29.16
C GLN A 168 -13.04 36.74 -28.17
N PRO A 169 -12.59 37.96 -27.80
CA PRO A 169 -11.67 38.13 -26.68
C PRO A 169 -12.27 37.56 -25.39
N ASP A 170 -11.39 37.09 -24.50
CA ASP A 170 -11.80 36.60 -23.19
C ASP A 170 -12.58 37.67 -22.43
N ALA A 171 -13.65 37.24 -21.76
CA ALA A 171 -14.42 38.12 -20.89
C ALA A 171 -13.56 38.56 -19.68
N PRO A 172 -13.76 39.77 -19.16
CA PRO A 172 -13.07 40.19 -17.94
C PRO A 172 -13.48 39.31 -16.75
N ASP A 173 -12.52 39.08 -15.86
CA ASP A 173 -12.74 38.36 -14.61
C ASP A 173 -13.89 38.98 -13.80
N GLN A 174 -14.68 38.14 -13.15
CA GLN A 174 -15.77 38.58 -12.31
C GLN A 174 -15.24 39.19 -10.99
N PRO A 175 -15.81 40.29 -10.49
CA PRO A 175 -15.39 40.88 -9.20
C PRO A 175 -15.61 39.87 -8.08
N ALA A 176 -14.73 39.79 -7.08
CA ALA A 176 -14.83 38.79 -5.99
C ALA A 176 -16.23 38.70 -5.37
N LEU A 177 -16.65 37.49 -4.97
CA LEU A 177 -17.97 37.28 -4.38
C LEU A 177 -18.12 38.14 -3.12
N ALA A 178 -19.16 38.96 -3.08
CA ALA A 178 -19.44 39.79 -1.92
C ALA A 178 -19.63 38.91 -0.68
N ARG A 179 -18.96 39.28 0.42
CA ARG A 179 -19.07 38.60 1.71
C ARG A 179 -19.73 39.54 2.72
N ARG A 180 -20.52 38.98 3.63
CA ARG A 180 -21.08 39.71 4.77
C ARG A 180 -20.87 38.93 6.06
N ASP A 181 -20.79 39.65 7.18
CA ASP A 181 -20.85 39.01 8.49
C ASP A 181 -22.28 38.48 8.76
N PRO A 182 -22.41 37.43 9.59
CA PRO A 182 -23.71 37.02 10.10
C PRO A 182 -24.33 38.15 10.94
N THR A 183 -25.64 38.33 10.85
CA THR A 183 -26.39 39.22 11.73
C THR A 183 -26.33 38.70 13.18
N ALA A 184 -26.62 39.57 14.15
CA ALA A 184 -26.61 39.18 15.57
C ALA A 184 -27.56 38.00 15.86
N GLY A 185 -28.73 37.96 15.22
CA GLY A 185 -29.70 36.86 15.36
C GLY A 185 -29.22 35.55 14.74
N GLU A 186 -28.64 35.62 13.53
CA GLU A 186 -28.03 34.46 12.85
C GLU A 186 -26.88 33.87 13.68
N LEU A 187 -25.97 34.73 14.16
CA LEU A 187 -24.83 34.32 14.97
C LEU A 187 -25.27 33.72 16.30
N THR A 188 -26.21 34.35 17.01
CA THR A 188 -26.74 33.83 18.29
C THR A 188 -27.34 32.42 18.11
N THR A 189 -28.10 32.23 17.04
CA THR A 189 -28.71 30.93 16.72
C THR A 189 -27.64 29.86 16.45
N ALA A 190 -26.65 30.18 15.62
CA ALA A 190 -25.56 29.27 15.31
C ALA A 190 -24.72 28.94 16.56
N THR A 191 -24.34 29.94 17.35
CA THR A 191 -23.55 29.77 18.57
C THR A 191 -24.26 28.88 19.60
N ALA A 192 -25.57 29.05 19.82
CA ALA A 192 -26.33 28.21 20.73
C ALA A 192 -26.36 26.73 20.29
N ALA A 193 -26.51 26.47 19.00
CA ALA A 193 -26.46 25.11 18.45
C ALA A 193 -25.05 24.48 18.58
N LEU A 194 -24.01 25.28 18.31
CA LEU A 194 -22.61 24.85 18.41
C LEU A 194 -22.18 24.58 19.86
N GLN A 195 -22.66 25.36 20.84
CA GLN A 195 -22.41 25.10 22.26
C GLN A 195 -23.05 23.79 22.74
N SER A 196 -24.28 23.51 22.30
CA SER A 196 -25.03 22.35 22.77
C SER A 196 -24.63 21.04 22.08
N THR A 197 -24.34 21.08 20.78
CA THR A 197 -24.15 19.87 19.97
C THR A 197 -22.86 19.85 19.16
N GLY A 198 -22.08 20.93 19.15
CA GLY A 198 -20.89 21.07 18.30
C GLY A 198 -21.21 21.27 16.81
N ARG A 199 -22.48 21.39 16.44
CA ARG A 199 -22.91 21.55 15.05
C ARG A 199 -24.09 22.51 14.89
N PHE A 200 -24.13 23.20 13.77
CA PHE A 200 -25.27 24.00 13.31
C PHE A 200 -25.61 23.57 11.88
N ILE A 201 -26.80 23.01 11.68
CA ILE A 201 -27.30 22.59 10.37
C ILE A 201 -28.49 23.50 10.04
N ALA A 202 -28.31 24.40 9.09
CA ALA A 202 -29.35 25.33 8.69
C ALA A 202 -30.44 24.64 7.86
N PRO A 203 -31.69 25.17 7.87
CA PRO A 203 -32.75 24.66 7.03
C PRO A 203 -32.33 24.63 5.55
N GLY A 204 -32.61 23.52 4.86
CA GLY A 204 -32.25 23.32 3.46
C GLY A 204 -30.84 22.76 3.21
N ALA A 205 -29.98 22.68 4.22
CA ALA A 205 -28.71 21.97 4.11
C ALA A 205 -28.96 20.46 3.83
N THR A 206 -28.13 19.84 2.99
CA THR A 206 -28.25 18.41 2.69
C THR A 206 -27.57 17.54 3.75
N MET A 207 -26.74 18.15 4.62
CA MET A 207 -26.11 17.48 5.75
C MET A 207 -27.14 17.13 6.82
N LYS A 208 -27.23 15.85 7.19
CA LYS A 208 -28.10 15.37 8.30
C LYS A 208 -27.32 15.14 9.60
N ASP A 209 -26.07 14.75 9.46
CA ASP A 209 -25.15 14.43 10.53
C ASP A 209 -23.72 14.85 10.16
N VAL A 210 -22.89 15.07 11.19
CA VAL A 210 -21.47 15.41 11.04
C VAL A 210 -20.63 14.18 11.42
N PRO A 211 -19.39 14.06 10.93
CA PRO A 211 -18.50 12.97 11.33
C PRO A 211 -18.35 12.91 12.86
N ALA A 212 -18.55 11.73 13.46
CA ALA A 212 -18.45 11.53 14.91
C ALA A 212 -17.02 11.76 15.44
N SER A 213 -16.02 11.51 14.60
CA SER A 213 -14.61 11.77 14.87
C SER A 213 -13.89 12.11 13.56
N THR A 214 -12.81 12.87 13.65
CA THR A 214 -11.93 13.14 12.51
C THR A 214 -10.47 13.12 12.94
N ALA A 215 -9.61 12.58 12.08
CA ALA A 215 -8.15 12.66 12.24
C ALA A 215 -7.58 14.00 11.74
N ALA A 216 -8.40 14.84 11.10
CA ALA A 216 -7.99 16.14 10.55
C ALA A 216 -7.54 17.13 11.64
N PHE A 217 -8.09 17.00 12.85
CA PHE A 217 -7.79 17.89 13.98
C PHE A 217 -7.49 17.07 15.25
N PRO A 218 -6.29 16.46 15.37
CA PRO A 218 -5.94 15.63 16.52
C PRO A 218 -6.02 16.41 17.84
N GLY A 219 -6.70 15.85 18.83
CA GLY A 219 -6.84 16.48 20.16
C GLY A 219 -7.76 17.69 20.22
N ALA A 220 -8.39 18.08 19.12
CA ALA A 220 -9.37 19.16 19.07
C ALA A 220 -10.77 18.63 18.74
N GLN A 221 -11.79 19.32 19.24
CA GLN A 221 -13.19 19.07 18.88
C GLN A 221 -13.66 20.13 17.88
N PRO A 222 -13.66 19.83 16.57
CA PRO A 222 -14.10 20.77 15.56
C PRO A 222 -15.58 21.13 15.70
N LEU A 223 -15.91 22.34 15.28
CA LEU A 223 -17.26 22.88 15.19
C LEU A 223 -17.68 22.88 13.72
N TYR A 224 -18.89 22.39 13.44
CA TYR A 224 -19.37 22.24 12.07
C TYR A 224 -20.58 23.13 11.81
N VAL A 225 -20.51 23.92 10.74
CA VAL A 225 -21.63 24.72 10.24
C VAL A 225 -21.98 24.21 8.85
N ALA A 226 -23.23 23.80 8.64
CA ALA A 226 -23.73 23.36 7.35
C ALA A 226 -24.88 24.27 6.91
N LEU A 227 -24.70 24.91 5.75
CA LEU A 227 -25.61 25.86 5.16
C LEU A 227 -26.00 25.37 3.76
N PRO A 228 -27.25 25.56 3.31
CA PRO A 228 -27.60 25.29 1.92
C PRO A 228 -26.73 26.10 0.96
N GLN A 229 -26.77 25.76 -0.33
CA GLN A 229 -26.21 26.60 -1.37
C GLN A 229 -26.80 28.02 -1.24
N GLN A 230 -25.93 29.03 -1.25
CA GLN A 230 -26.32 30.42 -1.09
C GLN A 230 -27.09 30.85 -2.35
N PRO A 231 -28.24 31.55 -2.20
CA PRO A 231 -28.94 32.11 -3.34
C PRO A 231 -28.05 33.05 -4.16
N ALA A 232 -28.14 32.95 -5.49
CA ALA A 232 -27.40 33.80 -6.41
C ALA A 232 -27.70 35.29 -6.18
N GLY A 233 -26.69 36.15 -6.38
CA GLY A 233 -26.79 37.60 -6.21
C GLY A 233 -26.81 38.09 -4.76
N GLN A 234 -26.80 37.18 -3.76
CA GLN A 234 -26.69 37.56 -2.36
C GLN A 234 -25.24 37.44 -1.85
N PRO A 235 -24.80 38.33 -0.94
CA PRO A 235 -23.51 38.18 -0.29
C PRO A 235 -23.43 36.86 0.47
N LEU A 236 -22.30 36.16 0.33
CA LEU A 236 -22.01 34.95 1.11
C LEU A 236 -21.87 35.30 2.58
N ILE A 237 -22.63 34.61 3.43
CA ILE A 237 -22.53 34.79 4.89
C ILE A 237 -21.22 34.16 5.36
N HIS A 238 -20.34 34.94 5.98
CA HIS A 238 -19.02 34.46 6.40
C HIS A 238 -19.03 34.14 7.90
N TYR A 239 -19.53 32.96 8.27
CA TYR A 239 -19.68 32.56 9.67
C TYR A 239 -18.35 32.36 10.40
N GLY A 240 -17.32 31.88 9.69
CA GLY A 240 -16.05 31.44 10.24
C GLY A 240 -15.37 32.46 11.16
N PRO A 241 -15.07 33.69 10.69
CA PRO A 241 -14.41 34.70 11.52
C PRO A 241 -15.23 35.17 12.72
N ALA A 242 -16.56 35.22 12.58
CA ALA A 242 -17.44 35.59 13.69
C ALA A 242 -17.46 34.49 14.77
N LEU A 243 -17.57 33.23 14.36
CA LEU A 243 -17.54 32.08 15.28
C LEU A 243 -16.16 31.87 15.90
N ALA A 244 -15.07 32.18 15.20
CA ALA A 244 -13.71 32.07 15.75
C ALA A 244 -13.47 33.02 16.93
N LYS A 245 -14.21 34.14 16.99
CA LYS A 245 -14.20 35.06 18.14
C LYS A 245 -14.96 34.47 19.33
N GLU A 246 -16.08 33.80 19.09
CA GLU A 246 -16.91 33.16 20.12
C GLU A 246 -16.28 31.85 20.67
N PHE A 247 -15.52 31.15 19.84
CA PHE A 247 -14.90 29.86 20.15
C PHE A 247 -13.39 29.86 19.90
N PRO A 248 -12.62 30.66 20.65
CA PRO A 248 -11.19 30.82 20.41
C PRO A 248 -10.45 29.48 20.55
N GLY A 249 -9.52 29.22 19.62
CA GLY A 249 -8.69 28.01 19.63
C GLY A 249 -9.39 26.74 19.16
N ARG A 250 -10.67 26.80 18.76
CA ARG A 250 -11.38 25.64 18.20
C ARG A 250 -11.36 25.67 16.67
N PRO A 251 -11.16 24.52 16.00
CA PRO A 251 -11.33 24.43 14.56
C PRO A 251 -12.81 24.62 14.19
N ILE A 252 -13.12 25.51 13.24
CA ILE A 252 -14.47 25.77 12.72
C ILE A 252 -14.45 25.41 11.23
N VAL A 253 -15.36 24.54 10.82
CA VAL A 253 -15.53 24.12 9.43
C VAL A 253 -16.93 24.51 8.97
N ALA A 254 -17.03 25.44 8.03
CA ALA A 254 -18.29 25.88 7.45
C ALA A 254 -18.46 25.31 6.04
N VAL A 255 -19.64 24.76 5.75
CA VAL A 255 -19.97 24.15 4.45
C VAL A 255 -21.15 24.89 3.84
N TYR A 256 -20.97 25.45 2.64
CA TYR A 256 -21.99 26.20 1.88
C TYR A 256 -22.23 25.47 0.56
N GLY A 257 -23.36 24.79 0.39
CA GLY A 257 -23.51 23.89 -0.76
C GLY A 257 -22.36 22.89 -0.82
N SER A 258 -21.52 22.94 -1.86
CA SER A 258 -20.32 22.10 -2.01
C SER A 258 -19.00 22.82 -1.67
N TRP A 259 -19.06 24.06 -1.18
CA TRP A 259 -17.92 24.85 -0.74
C TRP A 259 -17.61 24.62 0.74
N VAL A 260 -16.34 24.40 1.11
CA VAL A 260 -15.89 24.20 2.49
C VAL A 260 -14.87 25.27 2.87
N GLU A 261 -15.15 25.98 3.97
CA GLU A 261 -14.26 26.96 4.59
C GLU A 261 -13.76 26.47 5.94
N TYR A 262 -12.55 26.91 6.29
CA TYR A 262 -11.92 26.61 7.56
C TYR A 262 -11.42 27.87 8.24
N ASP A 263 -11.83 28.03 9.50
CA ASP A 263 -11.38 29.08 10.39
C ASP A 263 -10.94 28.47 11.71
N GLY A 264 -9.75 28.81 12.18
CA GLY A 264 -9.25 28.28 13.45
C GLY A 264 -7.73 28.20 13.52
N PRO A 265 -7.19 27.40 14.46
CA PRO A 265 -5.77 27.23 14.65
C PRO A 265 -5.06 26.81 13.34
N SER A 266 -3.93 27.44 13.06
CA SER A 266 -3.09 27.14 11.91
C SER A 266 -3.76 27.29 10.53
N ALA A 267 -4.87 28.04 10.42
CA ALA A 267 -5.55 28.26 9.13
C ALA A 267 -4.59 28.81 8.05
N ALA A 268 -3.78 29.82 8.41
CA ALA A 268 -2.78 30.40 7.51
C ALA A 268 -1.68 29.41 7.06
N ALA A 269 -1.51 28.28 7.76
CA ALA A 269 -0.52 27.28 7.38
C ALA A 269 -1.05 26.34 6.28
N PHE A 270 -2.32 25.91 6.35
CA PHE A 270 -2.79 24.81 5.49
C PHE A 270 -4.11 25.05 4.74
N ALA A 271 -4.94 26.03 5.13
CA ALA A 271 -6.30 26.16 4.59
C ALA A 271 -6.31 26.35 3.07
N ASP A 272 -5.44 27.22 2.55
CA ASP A 272 -5.33 27.47 1.11
C ASP A 272 -4.84 26.25 0.35
N VAL A 273 -3.85 25.52 0.90
CA VAL A 273 -3.31 24.30 0.30
C VAL A 273 -4.36 23.19 0.29
N ALA A 274 -5.12 23.03 1.38
CA ALA A 274 -6.21 22.07 1.46
C ALA A 274 -7.31 22.39 0.45
N THR A 275 -7.68 23.66 0.34
CA THR A 275 -8.69 24.16 -0.61
C THR A 275 -8.24 23.90 -2.04
N ALA A 276 -7.06 24.37 -2.44
CA ALA A 276 -6.54 24.19 -3.79
C ALA A 276 -6.36 22.71 -4.14
N SER A 277 -5.84 21.90 -3.21
CA SER A 277 -5.66 20.47 -3.46
C SER A 277 -6.98 19.70 -3.54
N PHE A 278 -7.99 20.09 -2.77
CA PHE A 278 -9.31 19.45 -2.78
C PHE A 278 -10.08 19.81 -4.06
N TYR A 279 -10.27 21.11 -4.33
CA TYR A 279 -11.04 21.56 -5.50
C TYR A 279 -10.30 21.33 -6.81
N GLY A 280 -8.97 21.42 -6.84
CA GLY A 280 -8.19 21.06 -8.02
C GLY A 280 -8.27 19.57 -8.39
N GLN A 281 -8.51 18.67 -7.41
CA GLN A 281 -8.63 17.24 -7.68
C GLN A 281 -10.08 16.79 -7.88
N PHE A 282 -11.04 17.38 -7.16
CA PHE A 282 -12.42 16.93 -7.15
C PHE A 282 -13.40 17.89 -7.84
N GLY A 283 -12.94 19.05 -8.32
CA GLY A 283 -13.76 20.09 -8.93
C GLY A 283 -14.70 19.57 -10.01
N ASP A 284 -14.18 18.84 -11.00
CA ASP A 284 -14.98 18.27 -12.10
C ASP A 284 -16.10 17.35 -11.59
N ARG A 285 -15.81 16.54 -10.57
CA ARG A 285 -16.83 15.67 -9.97
C ARG A 285 -17.85 16.45 -9.15
N LEU A 286 -17.40 17.47 -8.42
CA LEU A 286 -18.31 18.34 -7.67
C LEU A 286 -19.19 19.19 -8.58
N SER A 287 -18.76 19.45 -9.83
CA SER A 287 -19.55 20.20 -10.78
C SER A 287 -20.62 19.36 -11.48
N GLU A 288 -20.33 18.09 -11.81
CA GLU A 288 -21.26 17.20 -12.50
C GLU A 288 -22.29 16.56 -11.53
N TYR A 289 -21.87 16.15 -10.33
CA TYR A 289 -22.67 15.30 -9.43
C TYR A 289 -23.29 16.03 -8.24
N ALA A 290 -24.38 15.47 -7.70
CA ALA A 290 -25.15 16.03 -6.59
C ALA A 290 -24.72 15.45 -5.23
N TYR A 291 -23.43 15.56 -4.89
CA TYR A 291 -22.92 14.98 -3.64
C TYR A 291 -23.59 15.60 -2.40
N PRO A 292 -24.04 14.78 -1.43
CA PRO A 292 -24.47 15.28 -0.13
C PRO A 292 -23.31 15.99 0.58
N GLN A 293 -23.62 17.05 1.32
CA GLN A 293 -22.63 17.86 2.05
C GLN A 293 -21.73 17.06 2.99
N ARG A 294 -22.27 15.98 3.57
CA ARG A 294 -21.49 15.07 4.41
C ARG A 294 -20.31 14.45 3.66
N ASN A 295 -20.50 14.09 2.39
CA ASN A 295 -19.47 13.44 1.59
C ASN A 295 -18.40 14.43 1.15
N VAL A 296 -18.83 15.64 0.75
CA VAL A 296 -17.92 16.75 0.43
C VAL A 296 -17.06 17.09 1.65
N LEU A 297 -17.68 17.24 2.82
CA LEU A 297 -16.98 17.48 4.08
C LEU A 297 -16.01 16.33 4.43
N GLY A 298 -16.44 15.07 4.30
CA GLY A 298 -15.60 13.91 4.57
C GLY A 298 -14.33 13.90 3.70
N ALA A 299 -14.49 14.05 2.39
CA ALA A 299 -13.37 14.07 1.46
C ALA A 299 -12.44 15.29 1.67
N TRP A 300 -12.99 16.44 2.07
CA TRP A 300 -12.17 17.59 2.47
C TRP A 300 -11.40 17.33 3.77
N LEU A 301 -12.02 16.73 4.79
CA LEU A 301 -11.34 16.36 6.03
C LEU A 301 -10.23 15.33 5.78
N ASP A 302 -10.46 14.35 4.91
CA ASP A 302 -9.45 13.38 4.51
C ASP A 302 -8.26 14.06 3.82
N ARG A 303 -8.52 15.11 3.02
CA ARG A 303 -7.44 15.94 2.44
C ARG A 303 -6.63 16.65 3.50
N VAL A 304 -7.28 17.27 4.49
CA VAL A 304 -6.60 17.93 5.62
C VAL A 304 -5.76 16.92 6.40
N THR A 305 -6.32 15.73 6.66
CA THR A 305 -5.61 14.61 7.26
C THR A 305 -4.38 14.24 6.43
N ALA A 306 -4.50 14.09 5.11
CA ALA A 306 -3.39 13.75 4.23
C ALA A 306 -2.28 14.82 4.23
N ILE A 307 -2.64 16.11 4.20
CA ILE A 307 -1.68 17.23 4.26
C ILE A 307 -0.90 17.21 5.59
N ARG A 308 -1.59 16.97 6.69
CA ARG A 308 -0.96 16.81 8.02
C ARG A 308 -0.07 15.56 8.07
N TYR A 309 -0.53 14.42 7.54
CA TYR A 309 0.25 13.18 7.50
C TYR A 309 1.52 13.30 6.65
N ALA A 310 1.46 14.03 5.54
CA ALA A 310 2.61 14.32 4.69
C ALA A 310 3.67 15.20 5.39
N GLY A 311 3.37 15.72 6.60
CA GLY A 311 4.30 16.51 7.39
C GLY A 311 4.50 17.92 6.85
N LEU A 312 3.55 18.44 6.05
CA LEU A 312 3.61 19.81 5.55
C LEU A 312 3.64 20.82 6.72
N PHE A 313 2.95 20.51 7.83
CA PHE A 313 2.98 21.27 9.08
C PHE A 313 2.85 20.33 10.32
N ASP A 314 3.41 20.72 11.46
CA ASP A 314 3.41 20.02 12.78
C ASP A 314 4.45 18.90 13.05
N ARG A 315 5.53 18.75 12.25
CA ARG A 315 6.68 17.91 12.66
C ARG A 315 7.95 18.73 12.92
N PRO A 316 8.69 18.47 14.02
CA PRO A 316 9.99 19.10 14.23
C PRO A 316 10.95 18.67 13.11
N LEU A 317 11.54 19.67 12.45
CA LEU A 317 12.61 19.47 11.46
C LEU A 317 13.90 18.99 12.16
N PRO A 318 14.72 18.14 11.52
CA PRO A 318 14.62 17.68 10.13
C PRO A 318 13.66 16.51 9.94
N TYR A 319 12.95 16.50 8.82
CA TYR A 319 12.03 15.43 8.41
C TYR A 319 12.79 14.11 8.27
N VAL A 320 12.72 13.25 9.28
CA VAL A 320 13.24 11.87 9.18
C VAL A 320 12.04 10.99 8.87
N PRO A 321 11.83 10.58 7.59
CA PRO A 321 10.82 9.57 7.29
C PRO A 321 11.13 8.30 8.10
N PHE A 322 10.10 7.53 8.45
CA PHE A 322 10.33 6.16 8.91
C PHE A 322 10.89 5.39 7.72
N ASP A 323 12.20 5.32 7.66
CA ASP A 323 12.93 4.62 6.63
C ASP A 323 13.22 3.21 7.14
N PRO A 324 12.38 2.19 6.82
CA PRO A 324 12.63 0.81 7.22
C PRO A 324 13.98 0.32 6.66
N VAL A 325 14.49 0.93 5.59
CA VAL A 325 15.79 0.65 4.99
C VAL A 325 16.91 1.16 5.90
N ARG A 326 16.79 2.32 6.55
CA ARG A 326 17.75 2.80 7.58
C ARG A 326 17.79 1.96 8.85
N VAL A 327 16.70 1.31 9.23
CA VAL A 327 16.66 0.43 10.42
C VAL A 327 17.10 -0.99 10.09
N ALA A 328 16.72 -1.52 8.93
CA ALA A 328 17.03 -2.89 8.52
C ALA A 328 18.42 -3.04 7.88
N LEU A 329 18.89 -2.10 7.03
CA LEU A 329 20.20 -2.21 6.36
C LEU A 329 21.38 -2.31 7.31
N PRO A 330 21.47 -1.56 8.43
CA PRO A 330 22.60 -1.69 9.34
C PRO A 330 22.59 -3.03 10.06
N ALA A 331 21.42 -3.61 10.31
CA ALA A 331 21.27 -4.85 11.07
C ALA A 331 21.54 -6.11 10.22
N LEU A 332 21.24 -6.08 8.91
CA LEU A 332 21.39 -7.23 8.01
C LEU A 332 22.83 -7.79 7.95
N PRO A 333 23.91 -6.97 7.86
CA PRO A 333 25.29 -7.46 7.94
C PRO A 333 25.61 -8.16 9.25
N TRP A 334 25.10 -7.65 10.38
CA TRP A 334 25.32 -8.25 11.69
C TRP A 334 24.54 -9.54 11.87
N LEU A 335 23.33 -9.62 11.33
CA LEU A 335 22.50 -10.82 11.36
C LEU A 335 23.12 -11.92 10.48
N PHE A 336 23.64 -11.54 9.30
CA PHE A 336 24.43 -12.43 8.45
C PHE A 336 25.70 -12.91 9.16
N ALA A 337 26.46 -12.00 9.77
CA ALA A 337 27.67 -12.33 10.53
C ALA A 337 27.36 -13.28 11.69
N ALA A 338 26.29 -13.04 12.45
CA ALA A 338 25.85 -13.92 13.54
C ALA A 338 25.48 -15.32 13.03
N CYS A 339 24.78 -15.43 11.89
CA CYS A 339 24.44 -16.71 11.28
C CYS A 339 25.69 -17.44 10.76
N ALA A 340 26.62 -16.73 10.12
CA ALA A 340 27.87 -17.29 9.61
C ALA A 340 28.78 -17.78 10.74
N VAL A 341 28.94 -16.99 11.81
CA VAL A 341 29.69 -17.38 13.00
C VAL A 341 29.05 -18.58 13.69
N GLY A 342 27.72 -18.61 13.82
CA GLY A 342 26.99 -19.77 14.36
C GLY A 342 27.21 -21.04 13.54
N PHE A 343 27.16 -20.93 12.21
CA PHE A 343 27.44 -22.05 11.30
C PHE A 343 28.90 -22.55 11.42
N LEU A 344 29.87 -21.63 11.45
CA LEU A 344 31.29 -21.95 11.58
C LEU A 344 31.59 -22.60 12.94
N ALA A 345 31.06 -22.05 14.03
CA ALA A 345 31.23 -22.59 15.37
C ALA A 345 30.66 -24.01 15.49
N LEU A 346 29.47 -24.26 14.94
CA LEU A 346 28.85 -25.59 14.93
C LEU A 346 29.61 -26.59 14.04
N SER A 347 30.20 -26.12 12.94
CA SER A 347 30.99 -26.95 12.02
C SER A 347 32.37 -27.29 12.59
N ALA A 348 33.06 -26.32 13.19
CA ALA A 348 34.33 -26.53 13.88
C ALA A 348 34.17 -27.47 15.08
N ARG A 349 33.04 -27.40 15.80
CA ARG A 349 32.75 -28.30 16.93
C ARG A 349 32.63 -29.77 16.54
N LYS A 350 32.26 -30.09 15.29
CA LYS A 350 32.26 -31.47 14.75
C LYS A 350 33.65 -31.98 14.42
N VAL A 351 34.57 -31.09 14.03
CA VAL A 351 35.96 -31.44 13.71
C VAL A 351 36.82 -31.52 14.98
N LEU A 352 36.58 -30.63 15.95
CA LEU A 352 37.34 -30.53 17.20
C LEU A 352 36.86 -31.48 18.31
N ARG A 353 35.72 -32.16 18.13
CA ARG A 353 35.31 -33.30 18.97
C ARG A 353 35.23 -34.56 18.12
N PRO A 354 36.37 -35.23 17.85
CA PRO A 354 36.33 -36.62 17.45
C PRO A 354 35.57 -37.39 18.55
N GLY A 355 34.58 -38.17 18.15
CA GLY A 355 33.91 -39.07 19.10
C GLY A 355 34.97 -39.97 19.76
N ARG A 356 34.87 -40.13 21.09
CA ARG A 356 35.63 -41.14 21.83
C ARG A 356 35.62 -42.47 21.06
N PRO A 357 36.77 -43.16 20.88
CA PRO A 357 36.79 -44.44 20.20
C PRO A 357 35.95 -45.43 21.01
N GLY A 358 34.79 -45.76 20.47
CA GLY A 358 34.03 -46.91 20.93
C GLY A 358 34.78 -48.17 20.51
N THR A 359 35.03 -49.04 21.47
CA THR A 359 35.73 -50.33 21.38
C THR A 359 35.00 -51.37 20.51
N GLY A 360 34.80 -51.07 19.23
CA GLY A 360 34.25 -51.99 18.25
C GLY A 360 34.68 -51.58 16.86
N VAL A 361 35.76 -52.20 16.35
CA VAL A 361 36.15 -52.05 14.94
C VAL A 361 34.99 -52.59 14.10
N GLY A 362 34.35 -51.73 13.32
CA GLY A 362 33.23 -52.14 12.47
C GLY A 362 33.65 -53.21 11.47
N VAL A 363 32.72 -54.12 11.14
CA VAL A 363 32.90 -55.24 10.20
C VAL A 363 33.71 -54.87 8.94
N PRO A 364 33.48 -53.72 8.27
CA PRO A 364 34.26 -53.35 7.07
C PRO A 364 35.73 -53.06 7.36
N ALA A 365 36.04 -52.42 8.48
CA ALA A 365 37.41 -52.08 8.86
C ALA A 365 38.20 -53.33 9.28
N ARG A 366 37.54 -54.26 9.98
CA ARG A 366 38.14 -55.55 10.37
C ARG A 366 38.38 -56.44 9.15
N LEU A 367 37.41 -56.54 8.24
CA LEU A 367 37.56 -57.29 6.99
C LEU A 367 38.71 -56.73 6.14
N ALA A 368 38.79 -55.40 5.98
CA ALA A 368 39.88 -54.76 5.22
C ALA A 368 41.25 -55.00 5.88
N GLY A 369 41.34 -54.87 7.20
CA GLY A 369 42.58 -55.08 7.94
C GLY A 369 43.08 -56.52 7.88
N LEU A 370 42.20 -57.51 8.05
CA LEU A 370 42.57 -58.94 7.95
C LEU A 370 42.90 -59.35 6.52
N THR A 371 42.23 -58.78 5.51
CA THR A 371 42.57 -59.02 4.09
C THR A 371 43.95 -58.46 3.77
N ALA A 372 44.27 -57.25 4.25
CA ALA A 372 45.58 -56.66 4.05
C ALA A 372 46.68 -57.47 4.76
N LEU A 373 46.40 -57.97 5.98
CA LEU A 373 47.29 -58.89 6.67
C LEU A 373 47.53 -60.15 5.83
N ALA A 374 46.47 -60.83 5.37
CA ALA A 374 46.58 -62.04 4.57
C ALA A 374 47.45 -61.86 3.31
N VAL A 375 47.35 -60.71 2.64
CA VAL A 375 48.18 -60.36 1.47
C VAL A 375 49.65 -60.17 1.85
N GLU A 376 49.95 -59.57 3.00
CA GLU A 376 51.33 -59.35 3.45
C GLU A 376 52.02 -60.65 3.86
N ILE A 377 51.30 -61.54 4.56
CA ILE A 377 51.86 -62.84 4.95
C ILE A 377 51.90 -63.84 3.78
N SER A 378 51.07 -63.70 2.72
CA SER A 378 51.10 -64.64 1.59
C SER A 378 52.41 -64.66 0.80
N GLY A 379 53.18 -63.57 0.85
CA GLY A 379 54.52 -63.52 0.24
C GLY A 379 55.62 -64.14 1.10
N LEU A 380 55.30 -64.50 2.36
CA LEU A 380 56.24 -64.96 3.37
C LEU A 380 55.98 -66.42 3.80
N THR A 381 54.86 -67.03 3.37
CA THR A 381 54.50 -68.41 3.71
C THR A 381 55.22 -69.46 2.88
N GLY A 382 55.36 -70.63 3.50
CA GLY A 382 55.84 -71.85 2.84
C GLY A 382 55.63 -73.09 3.72
N GLY A 383 55.33 -74.22 3.08
CA GLY A 383 55.27 -75.53 3.71
C GLY A 383 54.16 -75.63 4.76
N ALA A 384 54.53 -75.73 6.04
CA ALA A 384 53.58 -75.96 7.14
C ALA A 384 52.58 -74.79 7.36
N SER A 385 52.91 -73.57 6.92
CA SER A 385 52.06 -72.38 7.08
C SER A 385 50.99 -72.22 5.99
N ASP A 386 51.18 -72.83 4.82
CA ASP A 386 50.31 -72.64 3.63
C ASP A 386 48.87 -73.12 3.85
N ALA A 387 48.71 -74.22 4.61
CA ALA A 387 47.39 -74.76 4.90
C ALA A 387 46.56 -73.81 5.77
N SER A 388 47.16 -73.21 6.80
CA SER A 388 46.49 -72.25 7.68
C SER A 388 46.11 -70.97 6.95
N LEU A 389 47.01 -70.42 6.13
CA LEU A 389 46.75 -69.22 5.33
C LEU A 389 45.63 -69.44 4.33
N THR A 390 45.63 -70.58 3.62
CA THR A 390 44.59 -70.91 2.63
C THR A 390 43.20 -70.98 3.28
N ARG A 391 43.10 -71.56 4.48
CA ARG A 391 41.83 -71.56 5.23
C ARG A 391 41.44 -70.15 5.66
N GLY A 392 42.37 -69.36 6.19
CA GLY A 392 42.13 -67.95 6.55
C GLY A 392 41.61 -67.10 5.38
N ILE A 393 42.25 -67.19 4.19
CA ILE A 393 41.81 -66.48 2.98
C ILE A 393 40.41 -66.95 2.52
N THR A 394 40.14 -68.26 2.63
CA THR A 394 38.82 -68.82 2.32
C THR A 394 37.74 -68.23 3.23
N GLN A 395 38.01 -68.13 4.53
CA GLN A 395 37.10 -67.53 5.51
C GLN A 395 36.91 -66.02 5.28
N LEU A 396 37.95 -65.28 4.89
CA LEU A 396 37.84 -63.87 4.53
C LEU A 396 37.01 -63.65 3.27
N THR A 397 37.16 -64.51 2.27
CA THR A 397 36.37 -64.46 1.04
C THR A 397 34.89 -64.74 1.34
N ALA A 398 34.61 -65.76 2.15
CA ALA A 398 33.26 -66.07 2.62
C ALA A 398 32.67 -64.93 3.47
N ALA A 399 33.46 -64.30 4.34
CA ALA A 399 33.03 -63.15 5.14
C ALA A 399 32.68 -61.94 4.27
N ARG A 400 33.46 -61.69 3.21
CA ARG A 400 33.19 -60.63 2.23
C ARG A 400 31.89 -60.90 1.46
N GLU A 401 31.71 -62.11 0.96
CA GLU A 401 30.50 -62.49 0.24
C GLU A 401 29.26 -62.41 1.14
N ALA A 402 29.35 -62.91 2.38
CA ALA A 402 28.29 -62.80 3.37
C ALA A 402 27.94 -61.35 3.70
N PHE A 403 28.94 -60.46 3.77
CA PHE A 403 28.75 -59.03 3.98
C PHE A 403 28.07 -58.36 2.78
N ASP A 404 28.53 -58.65 1.55
CA ASP A 404 27.96 -58.10 0.32
C ASP A 404 26.50 -58.56 0.11
N GLN A 405 26.17 -59.79 0.51
CA GLN A 405 24.81 -60.35 0.50
C GLN A 405 23.94 -59.89 1.69
N LYS A 406 24.46 -59.06 2.60
CA LYS A 406 23.77 -58.55 3.81
C LYS A 406 23.23 -59.66 4.71
N LEU A 407 23.98 -60.75 4.86
CA LEU A 407 23.67 -61.79 5.84
C LEU A 407 23.78 -61.24 7.27
N PRO A 408 23.14 -61.90 8.27
CA PRO A 408 23.14 -61.41 9.64
C PRO A 408 24.55 -61.18 10.18
N ASP A 409 24.77 -60.05 10.88
CA ASP A 409 26.09 -59.63 11.38
C ASP A 409 26.80 -60.72 12.19
N LYS A 410 26.06 -61.52 12.96
CA LYS A 410 26.61 -62.64 13.74
C LYS A 410 27.32 -63.68 12.86
N HIS A 411 26.82 -63.90 11.65
CA HIS A 411 27.41 -64.82 10.69
C HIS A 411 28.71 -64.26 10.11
N VAL A 412 28.72 -62.98 9.74
CA VAL A 412 29.93 -62.30 9.23
C VAL A 412 31.00 -62.22 10.32
N HIS A 413 30.62 -61.91 11.56
CA HIS A 413 31.54 -61.90 12.69
C HIS A 413 32.15 -63.29 12.96
N GLY A 414 31.36 -64.36 12.91
CA GLY A 414 31.88 -65.72 13.08
C GLY A 414 32.90 -66.12 12.01
N LEU A 415 32.68 -65.72 10.75
CA LEU A 415 33.63 -65.95 9.67
C LEU A 415 34.91 -65.13 9.84
N LEU A 416 34.80 -63.87 10.30
CA LEU A 416 35.95 -63.03 10.60
C LEU A 416 36.75 -63.52 11.81
N ASP A 417 36.09 -64.04 12.84
CA ASP A 417 36.77 -64.64 14.01
C ASP A 417 37.54 -65.90 13.61
N ALA A 418 36.94 -66.75 12.76
CA ALA A 418 37.60 -67.94 12.22
C ALA A 418 38.81 -67.57 11.34
N ALA A 419 38.64 -66.58 10.46
CA ALA A 419 39.74 -66.06 9.65
C ALA A 419 40.88 -65.50 10.50
N GLU A 420 40.54 -64.74 11.55
CA GLU A 420 41.53 -64.17 12.47
C GLU A 420 42.32 -65.27 13.18
N SER A 421 41.65 -66.33 13.65
CA SER A 421 42.31 -67.47 14.29
C SER A 421 43.25 -68.23 13.35
N ASP A 422 42.86 -68.46 12.09
CA ASP A 422 43.70 -69.15 11.11
C ASP A 422 44.92 -68.28 10.72
N LEU A 423 44.75 -66.96 10.57
CA LEU A 423 45.85 -66.03 10.29
C LEU A 423 46.80 -65.86 11.48
N ASP A 424 46.28 -65.88 12.71
CA ASP A 424 47.10 -65.87 13.92
C ASP A 424 47.97 -67.14 14.01
N THR A 425 47.39 -68.30 13.66
CA THR A 425 48.13 -69.57 13.53
C THR A 425 49.21 -69.48 12.44
N THR A 426 48.90 -68.85 11.29
CA THR A 426 49.91 -68.59 10.24
C THR A 426 51.05 -67.74 10.77
N ALA A 427 50.76 -66.65 11.49
CA ALA A 427 51.77 -65.75 12.05
C ALA A 427 52.65 -66.45 13.11
N GLU A 428 52.07 -67.32 13.93
CA GLU A 428 52.81 -68.17 14.87
C GLU A 428 53.77 -69.13 14.15
N LEU A 429 53.30 -69.83 13.12
CA LEU A 429 54.13 -70.76 12.33
C LEU A 429 55.28 -70.05 11.59
N LEU A 430 55.09 -68.77 11.25
CA LEU A 430 56.14 -67.92 10.68
C LEU A 430 57.09 -67.33 11.72
N GLY A 431 56.80 -67.47 13.02
CA GLY A 431 57.59 -66.90 14.11
C GLY A 431 57.55 -65.36 14.17
N ARG A 432 56.51 -64.73 13.62
CA ARG A 432 56.41 -63.27 13.46
C ARG A 432 55.28 -62.71 14.30
N ALA A 433 55.60 -62.28 15.52
CA ALA A 433 54.63 -61.71 16.47
C ALA A 433 53.99 -60.40 15.96
N ASP A 434 54.66 -59.68 15.07
CA ASP A 434 54.20 -58.44 14.44
C ASP A 434 53.08 -58.66 13.41
N TYR A 435 52.97 -59.87 12.85
CA TYR A 435 51.89 -60.25 11.93
C TYR A 435 50.70 -60.93 12.63
N ARG A 436 50.69 -61.00 13.96
CA ARG A 436 49.51 -61.49 14.68
C ARG A 436 48.38 -60.47 14.53
N PRO A 437 47.14 -60.90 14.20
CA PRO A 437 46.05 -59.98 13.86
C PRO A 437 45.79 -58.87 14.89
N ALA A 438 45.85 -59.20 16.18
CA ALA A 438 45.65 -58.21 17.25
C ALA A 438 46.71 -57.09 17.23
N ALA A 439 47.97 -57.42 16.97
CA ALA A 439 49.07 -56.45 16.88
C ALA A 439 49.02 -55.67 15.55
N PHE A 440 48.75 -56.37 14.44
CA PHE A 440 48.69 -55.79 13.11
C PHE A 440 47.53 -54.79 12.95
N LEU A 441 46.35 -55.14 13.45
CA LEU A 441 45.17 -54.27 13.39
C LEU A 441 45.31 -53.04 14.29
N GLN A 442 45.99 -53.16 15.44
CA GLN A 442 46.30 -52.00 16.29
C GLN A 442 47.26 -51.02 15.60
N GLY A 443 48.23 -51.52 14.83
CA GLY A 443 49.22 -50.67 14.13
C GLY A 443 48.69 -49.92 12.90
N ARG A 444 47.56 -50.35 12.31
CA ARG A 444 46.94 -49.70 11.13
C ARG A 444 45.65 -48.93 11.40
N LEU A 445 45.01 -49.15 12.55
CA LEU A 445 43.77 -48.46 12.95
C LEU A 445 44.00 -47.39 14.03
N ALA A 446 45.23 -47.25 14.52
CA ALA A 446 45.73 -46.08 15.27
C ALA A 446 46.31 -45.05 14.30
#